data_AF-G9KDP3-F1
#
_entry.id   AF-G9KDP3-F1
#
_cell.length_a   1.000
_cell.length_b   1.000
_cell.length_c   1.000
_cell.angle_alpha   90.00
_cell.angle_beta   90.00
_cell.angle_gamma   90.00
#
_symmetry.space_group_name_H-M   'P 1'
#
loop_
_entity.id
_entity.type
_entity.pdbx_description
1 polymer ?
#
loop_
_entity_poly.entity_id
_entity_poly.type
_entity_poly.pdbx_seq_one_letter_code
_entity_poly.pdbx_strand_id
1 'polypeptide(L)'
;PPQPVHLETLSESGSYWVRDKRLPPCSLSQALTYFLDITTPPTQLLLRKLAQLATEEAERQRLEILCQPSEYNKWKFTNSPTFLEVLQEFPSLRVSAGFLLSQLPILKPRYYSISSSRDCTPTEVHLTVAVLTYRTRDGQGPLHHGVCSTWLSSLKPQDPVPCFVRSAGNFQLPKDPSHPCILIGPGTGIAPFRGFWQQRLHDIKHKGFQAGHMTLVFGCRRPDEDHLYREEMLEMAQNGVLHEVHTAYSRLPGQPKVYVQDLLRQQLASEVLRVLHEEHGHLYVCGDVRMARDVARTLKGLVAAELSLSDEQVEDYFFQLKSQKRYHEDIFGAVFTYEMKKDGAARQPSDPRVPAAHGR
;
A
#
# COMPACT_ATOMS: atom_id res chain seq x y z
N PRO A 1 -8.38 -33.91 7.46
CA PRO A 1 -9.07 -34.44 8.66
C PRO A 1 -9.52 -33.29 9.59
N PRO A 2 -10.75 -33.35 10.15
CA PRO A 2 -11.25 -32.35 11.09
C PRO A 2 -10.60 -32.43 12.47
N GLN A 3 -9.83 -33.51 12.74
CA GLN A 3 -9.12 -33.67 14.00
C GLN A 3 -8.01 -32.63 14.14
N PRO A 4 -7.88 -32.00 15.32
CA PRO A 4 -6.74 -31.13 15.63
C PRO A 4 -5.45 -31.92 15.51
N VAL A 5 -4.47 -31.34 14.81
CA VAL A 5 -3.10 -31.84 14.74
C VAL A 5 -2.16 -30.78 15.30
N HIS A 6 -1.03 -31.22 15.82
CA HIS A 6 0.10 -30.35 16.15
C HIS A 6 1.35 -30.90 15.46
N LEU A 7 2.25 -29.99 15.10
CA LEU A 7 3.54 -30.34 14.52
C LEU A 7 4.52 -30.63 15.65
N GLU A 8 5.30 -31.69 15.51
CA GLU A 8 6.42 -32.00 16.38
C GLU A 8 7.68 -32.11 15.53
N THR A 9 8.80 -31.63 16.09
CA THR A 9 10.13 -31.74 15.50
C THR A 9 10.99 -32.63 16.39
N LEU A 10 11.84 -33.44 15.79
CA LEU A 10 12.78 -34.24 16.55
C LEU A 10 13.83 -33.32 17.19
N SER A 11 14.20 -33.57 18.45
CA SER A 11 15.23 -32.81 19.15
C SER A 11 16.56 -32.83 18.38
N GLU A 12 17.44 -31.85 18.62
CA GLU A 12 18.77 -31.83 18.00
C GLU A 12 19.57 -33.12 18.27
N SER A 13 19.34 -33.74 19.43
CA SER A 13 19.93 -35.03 19.81
C SER A 13 19.26 -36.25 19.17
N GLY A 14 18.17 -36.08 18.44
CA GLY A 14 17.41 -37.17 17.81
C GLY A 14 16.59 -38.03 18.78
N SER A 15 16.52 -37.67 20.06
CA SER A 15 16.13 -38.61 21.13
C SER A 15 14.69 -38.47 21.59
N TYR A 16 14.05 -37.33 21.34
CA TYR A 16 12.64 -37.08 21.73
C TYR A 16 11.98 -36.07 20.79
N TRP A 17 10.66 -36.07 20.76
CA TRP A 17 9.86 -35.13 19.97
C TRP A 17 9.57 -33.87 20.78
N VAL A 18 9.75 -32.71 20.14
CA VAL A 18 9.48 -31.39 20.70
C VAL A 18 8.33 -30.78 19.93
N ARG A 19 7.33 -30.30 20.67
CA ARG A 19 6.20 -29.61 20.07
C ARG A 19 6.64 -28.30 19.41
N ASP A 20 6.31 -28.15 18.13
CA ASP A 20 6.51 -26.92 17.40
C ASP A 20 5.48 -25.87 17.89
N LYS A 21 5.98 -24.72 18.34
CA LYS A 21 5.16 -23.63 18.90
C LYS A 21 4.66 -22.64 17.86
N ARG A 22 5.02 -22.84 16.59
CA ARG A 22 4.67 -21.96 15.48
C ARG A 22 3.17 -21.86 15.23
N LEU A 23 2.45 -22.96 15.43
CA LEU A 23 1.01 -23.05 15.23
C LEU A 23 0.34 -23.61 16.50
N PRO A 24 -0.85 -23.12 16.88
CA PRO A 24 -1.66 -23.80 17.89
C PRO A 24 -2.17 -25.15 17.34
N PRO A 25 -2.61 -26.09 18.20
CA PRO A 25 -3.28 -27.30 17.76
C PRO A 25 -4.54 -26.93 17.00
N CYS A 26 -4.61 -27.32 15.75
CA CYS A 26 -5.72 -26.99 14.86
C CYS A 26 -5.83 -28.02 13.74
N SER A 27 -6.98 -28.08 13.07
CA SER A 27 -7.09 -28.91 11.87
C SER A 27 -6.24 -28.33 10.74
N LEU A 28 -5.86 -29.17 9.76
CA LEU A 28 -5.13 -28.71 8.58
C LEU A 28 -5.90 -27.60 7.82
N SER A 29 -7.24 -27.68 7.79
CA SER A 29 -8.07 -26.62 7.20
C SER A 29 -7.88 -25.30 7.93
N GLN A 30 -7.94 -25.29 9.26
CA GLN A 30 -7.74 -24.08 10.05
C GLN A 30 -6.32 -23.52 9.87
N ALA A 31 -5.30 -24.38 9.81
CA ALA A 31 -3.93 -23.96 9.51
C ALA A 31 -3.83 -23.20 8.19
N LEU A 32 -4.37 -23.78 7.11
CA LEU A 32 -4.32 -23.19 5.76
C LEU A 32 -5.25 -21.97 5.60
N THR A 33 -6.33 -21.88 6.36
CA THR A 33 -7.27 -20.76 6.30
C THR A 33 -6.83 -19.56 7.14
N TYR A 34 -6.36 -19.77 8.37
CA TYR A 34 -6.18 -18.69 9.35
C TYR A 34 -4.72 -18.41 9.72
N PHE A 35 -3.80 -19.34 9.52
CA PHE A 35 -2.45 -19.24 10.08
C PHE A 35 -1.33 -19.24 9.05
N LEU A 36 -1.52 -19.84 7.88
CA LEU A 36 -0.48 -20.01 6.86
C LEU A 36 -0.77 -19.18 5.61
N ASP A 37 0.30 -18.64 5.02
CA ASP A 37 0.23 -17.96 3.73
C ASP A 37 0.38 -18.98 2.59
N ILE A 38 -0.73 -19.24 1.91
CA ILE A 38 -0.81 -20.12 0.75
C ILE A 38 -0.81 -19.36 -0.59
N THR A 39 -0.71 -18.03 -0.56
CA THR A 39 -0.90 -17.16 -1.72
C THR A 39 0.36 -16.44 -2.17
N THR A 40 1.30 -16.18 -1.26
CA THR A 40 2.60 -15.61 -1.62
C THR A 40 3.40 -16.61 -2.45
N PRO A 41 4.00 -16.20 -3.60
CA PRO A 41 4.85 -17.08 -4.40
C PRO A 41 5.95 -17.74 -3.58
N PRO A 42 6.16 -19.07 -3.70
CA PRO A 42 7.21 -19.78 -3.00
C PRO A 42 8.58 -19.14 -3.21
N THR A 43 9.37 -19.03 -2.14
CA THR A 43 10.75 -18.52 -2.26
C THR A 43 11.63 -19.51 -3.03
N GLN A 44 12.76 -19.06 -3.58
CA GLN A 44 13.74 -19.95 -4.22
C GLN A 44 14.19 -21.09 -3.29
N LEU A 45 14.29 -20.83 -1.98
CA LEU A 45 14.61 -21.86 -0.99
C LEU A 45 13.49 -22.91 -0.89
N LEU A 46 12.23 -22.48 -0.91
CA LEU A 46 11.08 -23.39 -0.89
C LEU A 46 10.98 -24.19 -2.19
N LEU A 47 11.22 -23.56 -3.35
CA LEU A 47 11.29 -24.24 -4.65
C LEU A 47 12.37 -25.34 -4.67
N ARG A 48 13.55 -25.07 -4.09
CA ARG A 48 14.61 -26.08 -3.97
C ARG A 48 14.18 -27.28 -3.12
N LYS A 49 13.42 -27.05 -2.04
CA LYS A 49 12.85 -28.14 -1.22
C LYS A 49 11.78 -28.91 -2.00
N LEU A 50 10.94 -28.22 -2.78
CA LEU A 50 9.93 -28.85 -3.62
C LEU A 50 10.55 -29.71 -4.73
N ALA A 51 11.67 -29.29 -5.33
CA ALA A 51 12.38 -30.09 -6.33
C ALA A 51 12.75 -31.50 -5.82
N GLN A 52 13.11 -31.62 -4.53
CA GLN A 52 13.41 -32.92 -3.89
C GLN A 52 12.18 -33.81 -3.69
N LEU A 53 10.97 -33.26 -3.82
CA LEU A 53 9.69 -33.97 -3.66
C LEU A 53 9.02 -34.30 -5.00
N ALA A 54 9.59 -33.86 -6.13
CA ALA A 54 9.09 -34.16 -7.46
C ALA A 54 9.50 -35.59 -7.86
N THR A 55 8.52 -36.39 -8.31
CA THR A 55 8.80 -37.76 -8.78
C THR A 55 9.19 -37.83 -10.25
N GLU A 56 8.88 -36.79 -11.03
CA GLU A 56 9.25 -36.68 -12.44
C GLU A 56 10.53 -35.86 -12.62
N GLU A 57 11.47 -36.39 -13.39
CA GLU A 57 12.78 -35.77 -13.62
C GLU A 57 12.65 -34.39 -14.27
N ALA A 58 11.77 -34.26 -15.26
CA ALA A 58 11.57 -33.01 -16.00
C ALA A 58 11.03 -31.89 -15.09
N GLU A 59 10.09 -32.21 -14.19
CA GLU A 59 9.54 -31.25 -13.23
C GLU A 59 10.58 -30.86 -12.18
N ARG A 60 11.37 -31.82 -11.69
CA ARG A 60 12.50 -31.56 -10.78
C ARG A 60 13.49 -30.57 -11.39
N GLN A 61 13.95 -30.84 -12.61
CA GLN A 61 14.88 -29.96 -13.32
C GLN A 61 14.28 -28.56 -13.54
N ARG A 62 12.99 -28.48 -13.88
CA ARG A 62 12.32 -27.19 -14.03
C ARG A 62 12.28 -26.40 -12.72
N LEU A 63 11.96 -27.05 -11.60
CA LEU A 63 11.98 -26.41 -10.26
C LEU A 63 13.39 -25.94 -9.87
N GLU A 64 14.43 -26.70 -10.21
CA GLU A 64 15.83 -26.31 -9.99
C GLU A 64 16.22 -25.09 -10.84
N ILE A 65 15.80 -25.04 -12.11
CA ILE A 65 15.99 -23.86 -12.97
C ILE A 65 15.28 -22.64 -12.37
N LEU A 66 14.06 -22.79 -11.86
CA LEU A 66 13.33 -21.71 -11.19
C LEU A 66 13.99 -21.24 -9.88
N CYS A 67 14.99 -21.96 -9.37
CA CYS A 67 15.80 -21.47 -8.25
C CYS A 67 16.83 -20.41 -8.69
N GLN A 68 17.09 -20.23 -9.99
CA GLN A 68 18.00 -19.19 -10.49
C GLN A 68 17.33 -17.80 -10.42
N PRO A 69 18.03 -16.72 -9.99
CA PRO A 69 17.40 -15.41 -9.76
C PRO A 69 16.65 -14.81 -10.97
N SER A 70 17.22 -14.92 -12.17
CA SER A 70 16.60 -14.40 -13.41
C SER A 70 15.29 -15.12 -13.74
N GLU A 71 15.33 -16.46 -13.76
CA GLU A 71 14.19 -17.31 -14.06
C GLU A 71 13.10 -17.19 -12.99
N TYR A 72 13.51 -17.19 -11.72
CA TYR A 72 12.62 -16.99 -10.58
C TYR A 72 11.86 -15.68 -10.71
N ASN A 73 12.56 -14.56 -10.92
CA ASN A 73 11.94 -13.24 -10.99
C ASN A 73 10.97 -13.17 -12.17
N LYS A 74 11.36 -13.66 -13.36
CA LYS A 74 10.47 -13.72 -14.52
C LYS A 74 9.20 -14.52 -14.21
N TRP A 75 9.35 -15.76 -13.72
CA TRP A 75 8.22 -16.62 -13.37
C TRP A 75 7.33 -16.02 -12.29
N LYS A 76 7.92 -15.47 -11.22
CA LYS A 76 7.21 -14.82 -10.11
C LYS A 76 6.42 -13.60 -10.58
N PHE A 77 7.03 -12.68 -11.34
CA PHE A 77 6.35 -11.44 -11.73
C PHE A 77 5.29 -11.69 -12.82
N THR A 78 5.55 -12.59 -13.76
CA THR A 78 4.58 -12.92 -14.81
C THR A 78 3.38 -13.67 -14.25
N ASN A 79 3.60 -14.66 -13.38
CA ASN A 79 2.53 -15.56 -12.93
C ASN A 79 1.97 -15.21 -11.56
N SER A 80 2.75 -14.55 -10.68
CA SER A 80 2.43 -14.35 -9.26
C SER A 80 1.81 -15.59 -8.59
N PRO A 81 2.38 -16.79 -8.79
CA PRO A 81 1.67 -18.04 -8.55
C PRO A 81 1.43 -18.27 -7.05
N THR A 82 0.21 -18.64 -6.70
CA THR A 82 -0.14 -19.18 -5.37
C THR A 82 0.47 -20.56 -5.17
N PHE A 83 0.55 -21.03 -3.92
CA PHE A 83 1.08 -22.36 -3.66
C PHE A 83 0.26 -23.47 -4.36
N LEU A 84 -1.06 -23.30 -4.45
CA LEU A 84 -1.93 -24.23 -5.18
C LEU A 84 -1.59 -24.28 -6.67
N GLU A 85 -1.38 -23.12 -7.31
CA GLU A 85 -1.01 -23.06 -8.73
C GLU A 85 0.36 -23.71 -8.98
N VAL A 86 1.30 -23.63 -8.03
CA VAL A 86 2.57 -24.36 -8.12
C VAL A 86 2.34 -25.87 -8.09
N LEU A 87 1.48 -26.38 -7.20
CA LEU A 87 1.15 -27.82 -7.18
C LEU A 87 0.45 -28.27 -8.47
N GLN A 88 -0.30 -27.39 -9.12
CA GLN A 88 -0.96 -27.65 -10.40
C GLN A 88 0.02 -27.59 -11.58
N GLU A 89 1.02 -26.70 -11.54
CA GLU A 89 2.09 -26.61 -12.54
C GLU A 89 3.05 -27.82 -12.45
N PHE A 90 3.24 -28.37 -11.25
CA PHE A 90 4.13 -29.50 -10.96
C PHE A 90 3.38 -30.67 -10.28
N PRO A 91 2.52 -31.41 -11.01
CA PRO A 91 1.68 -32.47 -10.45
C PRO A 91 2.44 -33.70 -9.92
N SER A 92 3.73 -33.86 -10.25
CA SER A 92 4.56 -34.93 -9.69
C SER A 92 4.96 -34.69 -8.22
N LEU A 93 4.76 -33.48 -7.71
CA LEU A 93 5.08 -33.14 -6.32
C LEU A 93 4.30 -34.02 -5.34
N ARG A 94 5.02 -34.61 -4.37
CA ARG A 94 4.43 -35.37 -3.25
C ARG A 94 4.62 -34.60 -1.95
N VAL A 95 3.72 -33.65 -1.69
CA VAL A 95 3.77 -32.77 -0.52
C VAL A 95 2.94 -33.33 0.62
N SER A 96 3.57 -33.58 1.77
CA SER A 96 2.88 -34.05 2.98
C SER A 96 2.29 -32.90 3.80
N ALA A 97 1.33 -33.19 4.67
CA ALA A 97 0.79 -32.20 5.60
C ALA A 97 1.89 -31.62 6.53
N GLY A 98 2.81 -32.46 7.01
CA GLY A 98 3.94 -32.03 7.84
C GLY A 98 4.86 -31.05 7.10
N PHE A 99 5.05 -31.23 5.79
CA PHE A 99 5.77 -30.26 4.97
C PHE A 99 5.03 -28.92 4.91
N LEU A 100 3.74 -28.90 4.61
CA LEU A 100 2.96 -27.65 4.54
C LEU A 100 3.02 -26.87 5.85
N LEU A 101 2.76 -27.55 6.98
CA LEU A 101 2.73 -26.94 8.31
C LEU A 101 4.10 -26.40 8.74
N SER A 102 5.19 -27.04 8.31
CA SER A 102 6.55 -26.62 8.67
C SER A 102 7.16 -25.60 7.70
N GLN A 103 6.75 -25.59 6.42
CA GLN A 103 7.46 -24.83 5.38
C GLN A 103 6.71 -23.58 4.87
N LEU A 104 5.37 -23.59 4.81
CA LEU A 104 4.62 -22.42 4.33
C LEU A 104 4.78 -21.25 5.32
N PRO A 105 4.92 -19.98 4.90
CA PRO A 105 5.05 -18.83 5.81
C PRO A 105 3.82 -18.61 6.70
N ILE A 106 3.98 -17.89 7.82
CA ILE A 106 2.82 -17.45 8.63
C ILE A 106 2.05 -16.35 7.90
N LEU A 107 0.72 -16.45 7.94
CA LEU A 107 -0.17 -15.42 7.42
C LEU A 107 0.03 -14.12 8.20
N LYS A 108 0.53 -13.09 7.50
CA LYS A 108 0.77 -11.77 8.10
C LYS A 108 -0.53 -10.98 8.24
N PRO A 109 -0.72 -10.19 9.33
CA PRO A 109 -1.82 -9.24 9.39
C PRO A 109 -1.66 -8.16 8.31
N ARG A 110 -2.78 -7.60 7.84
CA ARG A 110 -2.79 -6.43 6.95
C ARG A 110 -3.19 -5.20 7.75
N TYR A 111 -2.49 -4.10 7.51
CA TYR A 111 -2.74 -2.83 8.18
C TYR A 111 -3.65 -1.96 7.33
N TYR A 112 -4.60 -1.31 7.98
CA TYR A 112 -5.52 -0.34 7.40
C TYR A 112 -5.54 0.89 8.31
N SER A 113 -5.48 2.08 7.73
CA SER A 113 -5.61 3.32 8.48
C SER A 113 -7.06 3.45 8.95
N ILE A 114 -7.24 3.68 10.25
CA ILE A 114 -8.56 3.86 10.86
C ILE A 114 -9.18 5.14 10.31
N SER A 115 -10.42 5.05 9.83
CA SER A 115 -11.15 6.15 9.18
C SER A 115 -12.31 6.69 10.03
N SER A 116 -12.23 6.51 11.35
CA SER A 116 -13.14 7.09 12.34
C SER A 116 -12.40 7.82 13.47
N SER A 117 -13.09 8.77 14.10
CA SER A 117 -12.69 9.34 15.39
C SER A 117 -13.29 8.53 16.53
N ARG A 118 -12.46 8.22 17.54
CA ARG A 118 -12.92 7.54 18.76
C ARG A 118 -13.94 8.36 19.54
N ASP A 119 -13.83 9.70 19.54
CA ASP A 119 -14.78 10.54 20.26
C ASP A 119 -16.14 10.60 19.55
N CYS A 120 -16.16 10.51 18.21
CA CYS A 120 -17.39 10.41 17.43
C CYS A 120 -18.04 9.02 17.50
N THR A 121 -17.23 7.95 17.49
CA THR A 121 -17.70 6.56 17.49
C THR A 121 -16.95 5.72 18.54
N PRO A 122 -17.26 5.86 19.84
CA PRO A 122 -16.46 5.27 20.93
C PRO A 122 -16.35 3.75 20.92
N THR A 123 -17.31 3.06 20.31
CA THR A 123 -17.39 1.59 20.27
C THR A 123 -17.12 1.01 18.88
N GLU A 124 -16.72 1.85 17.91
CA GLU A 124 -16.60 1.44 16.50
C GLU A 124 -15.24 1.82 15.91
N VAL A 125 -14.76 0.98 14.99
CA VAL A 125 -13.57 1.23 14.19
C VAL A 125 -13.98 1.15 12.73
N HIS A 126 -13.84 2.26 12.00
CA HIS A 126 -14.13 2.29 10.57
C HIS A 126 -12.84 2.11 9.78
N LEU A 127 -12.93 1.41 8.65
CA LEU A 127 -11.82 1.20 7.72
C LEU A 127 -12.25 1.61 6.32
N THR A 128 -11.32 2.14 5.53
CA THR A 128 -11.51 2.39 4.09
C THR A 128 -10.64 1.42 3.31
N VAL A 129 -11.26 0.41 2.69
CA VAL A 129 -10.55 -0.74 2.11
C VAL A 129 -10.68 -0.77 0.60
N ALA A 130 -9.55 -0.69 -0.11
CA ALA A 130 -9.50 -1.00 -1.53
C ALA A 130 -9.56 -2.52 -1.72
N VAL A 131 -10.58 -3.02 -2.42
CA VAL A 131 -10.70 -4.44 -2.75
C VAL A 131 -9.72 -4.79 -3.87
N LEU A 132 -8.65 -5.51 -3.53
CA LEU A 132 -7.62 -5.89 -4.49
C LEU A 132 -8.07 -7.12 -5.29
N THR A 133 -8.17 -6.96 -6.61
CA THR A 133 -8.38 -8.05 -7.56
C THR A 133 -7.63 -7.73 -8.84
N TYR A 134 -6.89 -8.69 -9.39
CA TYR A 134 -6.09 -8.51 -10.59
C TYR A 134 -5.95 -9.82 -11.36
N ARG A 135 -5.74 -9.74 -12.68
CA ARG A 135 -5.39 -10.91 -13.49
C ARG A 135 -3.89 -10.99 -13.67
N THR A 136 -3.33 -12.19 -13.57
CA THR A 136 -1.90 -12.43 -13.83
C THR A 136 -1.62 -12.40 -15.34
N ARG A 137 -0.35 -12.53 -15.75
CA ARG A 137 0.07 -12.58 -17.17
C ARG A 137 -0.51 -11.43 -18.01
N ASP A 138 -0.35 -10.20 -17.51
CA ASP A 138 -0.82 -8.97 -18.17
C ASP A 138 -2.29 -9.00 -18.59
N GLY A 139 -3.15 -9.62 -17.77
CA GLY A 139 -4.59 -9.70 -18.01
C GLY A 139 -5.06 -11.01 -18.65
N GLN A 140 -4.16 -11.86 -19.13
CA GLN A 140 -4.51 -13.13 -19.81
C GLN A 140 -4.55 -14.33 -18.86
N GLY A 141 -4.04 -14.17 -17.63
CA GLY A 141 -3.97 -15.24 -16.64
C GLY A 141 -5.22 -15.36 -15.76
N PRO A 142 -5.18 -16.29 -14.80
CA PRO A 142 -6.22 -16.43 -13.78
C PRO A 142 -6.40 -15.14 -12.97
N LEU A 143 -7.61 -15.01 -12.40
CA LEU A 143 -7.97 -13.93 -11.50
C LEU A 143 -7.44 -14.23 -10.10
N HIS A 144 -6.66 -13.29 -9.54
CA HIS A 144 -6.13 -13.33 -8.19
C HIS A 144 -6.80 -12.28 -7.32
N HIS A 145 -6.97 -12.63 -6.04
CA HIS A 145 -7.67 -11.84 -5.05
C HIS A 145 -6.74 -11.50 -3.88
N GLY A 146 -6.77 -10.25 -3.42
CA GLY A 146 -6.04 -9.85 -2.23
C GLY A 146 -6.69 -10.43 -0.97
N VAL A 147 -6.00 -11.37 -0.32
CA VAL A 147 -6.50 -12.18 0.81
C VAL A 147 -7.35 -11.38 1.81
N CYS A 148 -6.76 -10.39 2.48
CA CYS A 148 -7.46 -9.66 3.54
C CYS A 148 -8.56 -8.73 2.99
N SER A 149 -8.31 -8.04 1.88
CA SER A 149 -9.28 -7.10 1.32
C SER A 149 -10.54 -7.79 0.79
N THR A 150 -10.41 -8.97 0.16
CA THR A 150 -11.58 -9.72 -0.32
C THR A 150 -12.27 -10.48 0.79
N TRP A 151 -11.52 -10.93 1.81
CA TRP A 151 -12.10 -11.46 3.04
C TRP A 151 -12.99 -10.41 3.72
N LEU A 152 -12.46 -9.20 3.96
CA LEU A 152 -13.20 -8.09 4.54
C LEU A 152 -14.46 -7.74 3.72
N SER A 153 -14.37 -7.73 2.39
CA SER A 153 -15.53 -7.45 1.53
C SER A 153 -16.59 -8.57 1.53
N SER A 154 -16.25 -9.76 2.03
CA SER A 154 -17.17 -10.91 2.11
C SER A 154 -17.81 -11.08 3.49
N LEU A 155 -17.37 -10.32 4.50
CA LEU A 155 -17.88 -10.42 5.86
C LEU A 155 -19.36 -10.01 5.93
N LYS A 156 -20.06 -10.66 6.83
CA LYS A 156 -21.45 -10.34 7.20
C LYS A 156 -21.47 -9.70 8.59
N PRO A 157 -22.52 -8.94 8.93
CA PRO A 157 -22.73 -8.50 10.30
C PRO A 157 -22.61 -9.67 11.28
N GLN A 158 -21.96 -9.43 12.43
CA GLN A 158 -21.65 -10.41 13.48
C GLN A 158 -20.52 -11.42 13.17
N ASP A 159 -19.91 -11.39 11.97
CA ASP A 159 -18.71 -12.21 11.74
C ASP A 159 -17.54 -11.69 12.61
N PRO A 160 -16.80 -12.59 13.29
CA PRO A 160 -15.68 -12.18 14.13
C PRO A 160 -14.48 -11.73 13.28
N VAL A 161 -13.89 -10.60 13.66
CA VAL A 161 -12.70 -10.02 13.01
C VAL A 161 -11.55 -9.98 14.01
N PRO A 162 -10.59 -10.93 13.94
CA PRO A 162 -9.38 -10.86 14.76
C PRO A 162 -8.53 -9.66 14.32
N CYS A 163 -8.41 -8.67 15.20
CA CYS A 163 -7.64 -7.46 14.93
C CYS A 163 -6.91 -6.95 16.17
N PHE A 164 -5.98 -6.03 15.96
CA PHE A 164 -5.30 -5.28 17.00
C PHE A 164 -5.02 -3.87 16.50
N VAL A 165 -4.88 -2.92 17.43
CA VAL A 165 -4.54 -1.53 17.09
C VAL A 165 -3.03 -1.35 17.16
N ARG A 166 -2.45 -0.80 16.09
CA ARG A 166 -1.06 -0.35 16.06
C ARG A 166 -1.04 1.18 16.04
N SER A 167 -0.52 1.79 17.10
CA SER A 167 -0.45 3.26 17.21
C SER A 167 0.49 3.85 16.15
N ALA A 168 0.03 4.90 15.45
CA ALA A 168 0.83 5.70 14.53
C ALA A 168 1.20 7.03 15.20
N GLY A 169 2.18 7.00 16.11
CA GLY A 169 2.56 8.16 16.93
C GLY A 169 3.04 9.40 16.16
N ASN A 170 3.42 9.22 14.89
CA ASN A 170 3.86 10.29 13.99
C ASN A 170 2.78 10.70 12.97
N PHE A 171 1.55 10.20 13.07
CA PHE A 171 0.44 10.54 12.16
C PHE A 171 -0.84 10.84 12.96
N GLN A 172 -0.80 11.92 13.71
CA GLN A 172 -1.88 12.40 14.55
C GLN A 172 -2.09 13.89 14.30
N LEU A 173 -3.30 14.39 14.57
CA LEU A 173 -3.57 15.82 14.56
C LEU A 173 -2.60 16.58 15.48
N PRO A 174 -2.31 17.87 15.19
CA PRO A 174 -1.47 18.69 16.05
C PRO A 174 -2.04 18.76 17.46
N LYS A 175 -1.16 18.81 18.46
CA LYS A 175 -1.59 18.96 19.87
C LYS A 175 -2.31 20.29 20.10
N ASP A 176 -1.79 21.35 19.49
CA ASP A 176 -2.45 22.66 19.46
C ASP A 176 -3.34 22.70 18.21
N PRO A 177 -4.68 22.72 18.39
CA PRO A 177 -5.61 22.68 17.29
C PRO A 177 -5.63 23.96 16.45
N SER A 178 -4.99 25.06 16.88
CA SER A 178 -4.93 26.31 16.12
C SER A 178 -4.01 26.23 14.90
N HIS A 179 -3.08 25.27 14.85
CA HIS A 179 -2.18 25.11 13.71
C HIS A 179 -2.93 24.62 12.46
N PRO A 180 -2.70 25.24 11.28
CA PRO A 180 -3.31 24.81 10.04
C PRO A 180 -2.74 23.48 9.57
N CYS A 181 -3.53 22.72 8.80
CA CYS A 181 -3.18 21.41 8.28
C CYS A 181 -3.46 21.30 6.78
N ILE A 182 -2.51 20.76 6.02
CA ILE A 182 -2.75 20.29 4.64
C ILE A 182 -2.80 18.77 4.64
N LEU A 183 -3.89 18.20 4.13
CA LEU A 183 -4.17 16.77 4.10
C LEU A 183 -4.14 16.27 2.65
N ILE A 184 -3.15 15.46 2.26
CA ILE A 184 -2.96 15.00 0.87
C ILE A 184 -3.18 13.49 0.81
N GLY A 185 -4.29 13.05 0.22
CA GLY A 185 -4.70 11.64 0.28
C GLY A 185 -5.60 11.18 -0.85
N PRO A 186 -5.07 10.89 -2.05
CA PRO A 186 -5.88 10.35 -3.14
C PRO A 186 -6.36 8.91 -2.90
N GLY A 187 -7.54 8.59 -3.43
CA GLY A 187 -8.17 7.28 -3.29
C GLY A 187 -8.33 6.87 -1.83
N THR A 188 -7.93 5.65 -1.48
CA THR A 188 -7.97 5.18 -0.08
C THR A 188 -6.95 5.86 0.84
N GLY A 189 -6.06 6.70 0.31
CA GLY A 189 -5.21 7.60 1.12
C GLY A 189 -6.02 8.61 1.93
N ILE A 190 -7.32 8.78 1.63
CA ILE A 190 -8.22 9.62 2.43
C ILE A 190 -8.57 9.01 3.80
N ALA A 191 -8.32 7.72 4.00
CA ALA A 191 -8.77 6.96 5.16
C ALA A 191 -8.48 7.65 6.51
N PRO A 192 -7.23 7.98 6.87
CA PRO A 192 -6.97 8.62 8.17
C PRO A 192 -7.55 10.04 8.25
N PHE A 193 -7.68 10.75 7.13
CA PHE A 193 -8.23 12.10 7.10
C PHE A 193 -9.71 12.14 7.44
N ARG A 194 -10.45 11.07 7.15
CA ARG A 194 -11.80 10.91 7.66
C ARG A 194 -11.88 10.93 9.18
N GLY A 195 -10.95 10.22 9.84
CA GLY A 195 -10.81 10.30 11.30
C GLY A 195 -10.46 11.71 11.78
N PHE A 196 -9.59 12.42 11.05
CA PHE A 196 -9.16 13.78 11.41
C PHE A 196 -10.31 14.78 11.33
N TRP A 197 -11.08 14.82 10.24
CA TRP A 197 -12.19 15.78 10.14
C TRP A 197 -13.34 15.43 11.08
N GLN A 198 -13.58 14.15 11.36
CA GLN A 198 -14.54 13.75 12.38
C GLN A 198 -14.11 14.24 13.77
N GLN A 199 -12.83 14.02 14.14
CA GLN A 199 -12.31 14.50 15.42
C GLN A 199 -12.40 16.02 15.52
N ARG A 200 -12.07 16.72 14.43
CA ARG A 200 -12.13 18.18 14.42
C ARG A 200 -13.55 18.71 14.57
N LEU A 201 -14.53 18.09 13.89
CA LEU A 201 -15.94 18.42 14.06
C LEU A 201 -16.38 18.23 15.51
N HIS A 202 -16.00 17.12 16.14
CA HIS A 202 -16.30 16.85 17.54
C HIS A 202 -15.68 17.92 18.46
N ASP A 203 -14.41 18.26 18.26
CA ASP A 203 -13.71 19.25 19.07
C ASP A 203 -14.34 20.65 18.95
N ILE A 204 -14.75 21.06 17.74
CA ILE A 204 -15.47 22.32 17.52
C ILE A 204 -16.81 22.31 18.28
N LYS A 205 -17.60 21.24 18.14
CA LYS A 205 -18.94 21.15 18.74
C LYS A 205 -18.93 21.04 20.26
N HIS A 206 -17.95 20.35 20.84
CA HIS A 206 -17.98 19.97 22.26
C HIS A 206 -16.91 20.64 23.11
N LYS A 207 -15.81 21.10 22.53
CA LYS A 207 -14.70 21.72 23.27
C LYS A 207 -14.58 23.23 23.01
N GLY A 208 -15.26 23.74 21.97
CA GLY A 208 -15.35 25.18 21.70
C GLY A 208 -14.03 25.84 21.29
N PHE A 209 -13.05 25.06 20.82
CA PHE A 209 -11.76 25.60 20.38
C PHE A 209 -11.86 26.17 18.96
N GLN A 210 -11.13 27.27 18.71
CA GLN A 210 -10.91 27.78 17.37
C GLN A 210 -9.90 26.88 16.66
N ALA A 211 -10.41 26.09 15.71
CA ALA A 211 -9.60 25.21 14.89
C ALA A 211 -8.84 25.98 13.82
N GLY A 212 -7.55 25.69 13.66
CA GLY A 212 -6.77 26.08 12.49
C GLY A 212 -7.36 25.49 11.21
N HIS A 213 -7.08 26.15 10.08
CA HIS A 213 -7.62 25.77 8.78
C HIS A 213 -7.18 24.36 8.39
N MET A 214 -8.09 23.56 7.83
CA MET A 214 -7.75 22.28 7.20
C MET A 214 -8.04 22.32 5.71
N THR A 215 -7.01 22.11 4.91
CA THR A 215 -7.06 22.06 3.45
C THR A 215 -6.91 20.62 3.01
N LEU A 216 -7.92 20.06 2.34
CA LEU A 216 -7.87 18.70 1.79
C LEU A 216 -7.50 18.73 0.31
N VAL A 217 -6.47 17.97 -0.07
CA VAL A 217 -6.09 17.71 -1.46
C VAL A 217 -6.37 16.24 -1.76
N PHE A 218 -7.53 16.00 -2.35
CA PHE A 218 -8.02 14.68 -2.73
C PHE A 218 -7.76 14.40 -4.21
N GLY A 219 -7.72 13.12 -4.59
CA GLY A 219 -7.61 12.73 -5.99
C GLY A 219 -8.27 11.39 -6.26
N CYS A 220 -8.97 11.28 -7.38
CA CYS A 220 -9.63 10.05 -7.81
C CYS A 220 -9.67 9.97 -9.34
N ARG A 221 -10.31 8.94 -9.90
CA ARG A 221 -10.44 8.80 -11.36
C ARG A 221 -11.51 9.73 -11.88
N ARG A 222 -12.72 9.64 -11.31
CA ARG A 222 -13.90 10.35 -11.76
C ARG A 222 -14.84 10.66 -10.59
N PRO A 223 -15.58 11.78 -10.66
CA PRO A 223 -16.51 12.16 -9.60
C PRO A 223 -17.65 11.15 -9.38
N ASP A 224 -18.04 10.43 -10.44
CA ASP A 224 -19.15 9.47 -10.49
C ASP A 224 -18.72 8.01 -10.27
N GLU A 225 -17.41 7.72 -10.09
CA GLU A 225 -16.89 6.35 -9.94
C GLU A 225 -16.30 6.13 -8.54
N ASP A 226 -15.33 6.94 -8.13
CA ASP A 226 -14.47 6.65 -6.97
C ASP A 226 -14.19 7.88 -6.09
N HIS A 227 -15.09 8.87 -6.09
CA HIS A 227 -15.06 10.01 -5.18
C HIS A 227 -15.55 9.62 -3.79
N LEU A 228 -14.71 8.90 -3.05
CA LEU A 228 -14.98 8.41 -1.69
C LEU A 228 -15.35 9.57 -0.75
N TYR A 229 -16.38 9.39 0.07
CA TYR A 229 -16.81 10.36 1.10
C TYR A 229 -17.19 11.76 0.60
N ARG A 230 -17.58 11.90 -0.68
CA ARG A 230 -17.93 13.20 -1.27
C ARG A 230 -18.96 13.98 -0.45
N GLU A 231 -20.01 13.32 0.02
CA GLU A 231 -21.07 13.95 0.83
C GLU A 231 -20.55 14.41 2.20
N GLU A 232 -19.75 13.58 2.88
CA GLU A 232 -19.11 13.97 4.14
C GLU A 232 -18.15 15.14 3.95
N MET A 233 -17.38 15.19 2.85
CA MET A 233 -16.50 16.33 2.56
C MET A 233 -17.29 17.63 2.39
N LEU A 234 -18.44 17.58 1.70
CA LEU A 234 -19.32 18.73 1.54
C LEU A 234 -19.90 19.18 2.89
N GLU A 235 -20.34 18.25 3.73
CA GLU A 235 -20.79 18.54 5.08
C GLU A 235 -19.68 19.18 5.91
N MET A 236 -18.46 18.66 5.84
CA MET A 236 -17.33 19.19 6.59
C MET A 236 -16.94 20.59 6.13
N ALA A 237 -17.08 20.89 4.83
CA ALA A 237 -16.90 22.24 4.31
C ALA A 237 -17.96 23.21 4.83
N GLN A 238 -19.23 22.80 4.83
CA GLN A 238 -20.34 23.61 5.35
C GLN A 238 -20.22 23.89 6.85
N ASN A 239 -19.67 22.95 7.62
CA ASN A 239 -19.42 23.11 9.05
C ASN A 239 -18.10 23.85 9.37
N GLY A 240 -17.37 24.33 8.36
CA GLY A 240 -16.09 25.03 8.57
C GLY A 240 -14.96 24.14 9.09
N VAL A 241 -15.09 22.81 8.98
CA VAL A 241 -14.04 21.86 9.34
C VAL A 241 -12.99 21.80 8.24
N LEU A 242 -13.42 21.54 7.01
CA LEU A 242 -12.56 21.60 5.82
C LEU A 242 -12.74 22.98 5.18
N HIS A 243 -11.72 23.83 5.28
CA HIS A 243 -11.79 25.19 4.78
C HIS A 243 -11.71 25.23 3.26
N GLU A 244 -10.89 24.34 2.70
CA GLU A 244 -10.76 24.16 1.26
C GLU A 244 -10.67 22.66 0.92
N VAL A 245 -11.32 22.28 -0.19
CA VAL A 245 -11.27 20.92 -0.73
C VAL A 245 -10.89 21.00 -2.21
N HIS A 246 -9.69 20.53 -2.53
CA HIS A 246 -9.11 20.49 -3.86
C HIS A 246 -9.16 19.06 -4.38
N THR A 247 -9.82 18.83 -5.52
CA THR A 247 -9.99 17.47 -6.06
C THR A 247 -9.35 17.31 -7.44
N ALA A 248 -8.41 16.37 -7.56
CA ALA A 248 -7.77 16.00 -8.81
C ALA A 248 -8.50 14.82 -9.47
N TYR A 249 -8.86 14.95 -10.76
CA TYR A 249 -9.45 13.86 -11.52
C TYR A 249 -8.51 13.37 -12.63
N SER A 250 -8.20 12.08 -12.62
CA SER A 250 -7.23 11.49 -13.55
C SER A 250 -7.85 10.89 -14.82
N ARG A 251 -9.18 10.78 -14.91
CA ARG A 251 -9.90 10.11 -16.03
C ARG A 251 -11.16 10.84 -16.47
N LEU A 252 -11.22 12.16 -16.37
CA LEU A 252 -12.33 12.93 -16.93
C LEU A 252 -12.30 12.89 -18.48
N PRO A 253 -13.41 12.54 -19.13
CA PRO A 253 -13.50 12.58 -20.59
C PRO A 253 -13.22 13.98 -21.14
N GLY A 254 -12.35 14.08 -22.15
CA GLY A 254 -12.02 15.35 -22.81
C GLY A 254 -11.14 16.31 -22.00
N GLN A 255 -10.67 15.92 -20.82
CA GLN A 255 -9.80 16.74 -19.97
C GLN A 255 -8.43 16.09 -19.76
N PRO A 256 -7.38 16.89 -19.50
CA PRO A 256 -6.07 16.35 -19.15
C PRO A 256 -6.14 15.58 -17.82
N LYS A 257 -5.22 14.62 -17.65
CA LYS A 257 -5.09 13.89 -16.38
C LYS A 257 -4.50 14.83 -15.34
N VAL A 258 -5.18 14.98 -14.22
CA VAL A 258 -4.72 15.77 -13.08
C VAL A 258 -4.48 14.87 -11.89
N TYR A 259 -3.34 15.04 -11.22
CA TYR A 259 -3.02 14.40 -9.95
C TYR A 259 -2.87 15.43 -8.83
N VAL A 260 -2.82 14.96 -7.58
CA VAL A 260 -2.71 15.82 -6.40
C VAL A 260 -1.47 16.73 -6.44
N GLN A 261 -0.33 16.22 -6.93
CA GLN A 261 0.88 17.02 -7.09
C GLN A 261 0.76 18.12 -8.17
N ASP A 262 -0.12 17.94 -9.15
CA ASP A 262 -0.38 18.98 -10.14
C ASP A 262 -1.18 20.12 -9.51
N LEU A 263 -2.17 19.80 -8.66
CA LEU A 263 -2.91 20.81 -7.87
C LEU A 263 -1.99 21.58 -6.92
N LEU A 264 -1.09 20.86 -6.23
CA LEU A 264 -0.09 21.50 -5.36
C LEU A 264 0.73 22.55 -6.12
N ARG A 265 1.21 22.18 -7.32
CA ARG A 265 2.03 23.06 -8.15
C ARG A 265 1.26 24.24 -8.74
N GLN A 266 0.05 24.00 -9.20
CA GLN A 266 -0.71 24.97 -9.99
C GLN A 266 -1.56 25.91 -9.14
N GLN A 267 -1.99 25.48 -7.95
CA GLN A 267 -3.03 26.17 -7.17
C GLN A 267 -2.64 26.42 -5.72
N LEU A 268 -1.75 25.60 -5.13
CA LEU A 268 -1.52 25.60 -3.68
C LEU A 268 -0.08 25.91 -3.27
N ALA A 269 0.74 26.49 -4.16
CA ALA A 269 2.13 26.84 -3.85
C ALA A 269 2.22 27.79 -2.65
N SER A 270 1.48 28.91 -2.69
CA SER A 270 1.43 29.90 -1.60
C SER A 270 0.82 29.34 -0.32
N GLU A 271 -0.20 28.47 -0.44
CA GLU A 271 -0.83 27.80 0.72
C GLU A 271 0.16 26.88 1.43
N VAL A 272 0.91 26.08 0.68
CA VAL A 272 1.96 25.20 1.23
C VAL A 272 3.01 26.02 1.98
N LEU A 273 3.42 27.15 1.41
CA LEU A 273 4.42 28.04 2.01
C LEU A 273 3.89 28.73 3.26
N ARG A 274 2.69 29.30 3.22
CA ARG A 274 2.02 29.88 4.39
C ARG A 274 1.95 28.87 5.54
N VAL A 275 1.42 27.67 5.26
CA VAL A 275 1.25 26.63 6.29
C VAL A 275 2.60 26.17 6.84
N LEU A 276 3.58 25.83 5.99
CA LEU A 276 4.82 25.21 6.48
C LEU A 276 5.84 26.22 7.04
N HIS A 277 5.92 27.41 6.45
CA HIS A 277 6.95 28.40 6.75
C HIS A 277 6.45 29.52 7.68
N GLU A 278 5.25 30.05 7.44
CA GLU A 278 4.76 31.24 8.15
C GLU A 278 3.95 30.89 9.41
N GLU A 279 3.07 29.89 9.32
CA GLU A 279 2.10 29.55 10.37
C GLU A 279 2.49 28.32 11.20
N HIS A 280 3.69 27.77 10.97
CA HIS A 280 4.20 26.58 11.66
C HIS A 280 3.23 25.37 11.65
N GLY A 281 2.41 25.28 10.61
CA GLY A 281 1.40 24.24 10.41
C GLY A 281 1.97 22.88 10.03
N HIS A 282 1.05 21.97 9.75
CA HIS A 282 1.31 20.56 9.53
C HIS A 282 0.89 20.10 8.13
N LEU A 283 1.67 19.20 7.53
CA LEU A 283 1.35 18.59 6.24
C LEU A 283 1.37 17.07 6.38
N TYR A 284 0.30 16.44 5.89
CA TYR A 284 0.09 15.00 5.96
C TYR A 284 -0.05 14.41 4.57
N VAL A 285 0.70 13.35 4.28
CA VAL A 285 0.62 12.59 3.03
C VAL A 285 0.24 11.16 3.35
N CYS A 286 -0.83 10.65 2.73
CA CYS A 286 -1.26 9.27 2.91
C CYS A 286 -1.62 8.62 1.57
N GLY A 287 -1.20 7.37 1.36
CA GLY A 287 -1.51 6.59 0.14
C GLY A 287 -0.32 5.87 -0.47
N ASP A 288 -0.38 5.60 -1.79
CA ASP A 288 0.63 4.82 -2.53
C ASP A 288 2.04 5.45 -2.45
N VAL A 289 3.06 4.61 -2.30
CA VAL A 289 4.48 5.03 -2.21
C VAL A 289 4.97 5.86 -3.40
N ARG A 290 4.49 5.62 -4.62
CA ARG A 290 4.87 6.42 -5.80
C ARG A 290 4.24 7.80 -5.75
N MET A 291 2.97 7.87 -5.34
CA MET A 291 2.26 9.12 -5.13
C MET A 291 2.96 9.97 -4.08
N ALA A 292 3.32 9.37 -2.93
CA ALA A 292 4.02 10.08 -1.88
C ALA A 292 5.39 10.62 -2.33
N ARG A 293 6.14 9.84 -3.12
CA ARG A 293 7.40 10.29 -3.72
C ARG A 293 7.22 11.49 -4.65
N ASP A 294 6.19 11.47 -5.48
CA ASP A 294 5.93 12.56 -6.45
C ASP A 294 5.40 13.83 -5.75
N VAL A 295 4.61 13.66 -4.69
CA VAL A 295 4.20 14.76 -3.79
C VAL A 295 5.43 15.35 -3.09
N ALA A 296 6.28 14.53 -2.48
CA ALA A 296 7.50 14.98 -1.81
C ALA A 296 8.42 15.77 -2.76
N ARG A 297 8.64 15.26 -3.99
CA ARG A 297 9.42 15.98 -5.02
C ARG A 297 8.79 17.35 -5.33
N THR A 298 7.47 17.40 -5.46
CA THR A 298 6.75 18.64 -5.79
C THR A 298 6.84 19.66 -4.65
N LEU A 299 6.59 19.24 -3.41
CA LEU A 299 6.68 20.11 -2.24
C LEU A 299 8.09 20.67 -2.08
N LYS A 300 9.12 19.84 -2.26
CA LYS A 300 10.52 20.28 -2.26
C LYS A 300 10.79 21.34 -3.32
N GLY A 301 10.32 21.12 -4.55
CA GLY A 301 10.46 22.10 -5.63
C GLY A 301 9.76 23.43 -5.35
N LEU A 302 8.58 23.40 -4.72
CA LEU A 302 7.85 24.60 -4.31
C LEU A 302 8.61 25.40 -3.25
N VAL A 303 9.09 24.72 -2.20
CA VAL A 303 9.87 25.36 -1.12
C VAL A 303 11.20 25.89 -1.66
N ALA A 304 11.88 25.14 -2.52
CA ALA A 304 13.14 25.56 -3.14
C ALA A 304 12.99 26.86 -3.94
N ALA A 305 11.94 26.93 -4.76
CA ALA A 305 11.66 28.08 -5.61
C ALA A 305 11.31 29.33 -4.80
N GLU A 306 10.40 29.20 -3.83
CA GLU A 306 9.91 30.36 -3.08
C GLU A 306 10.94 30.89 -2.07
N LEU A 307 11.68 29.99 -1.41
CA LEU A 307 12.68 30.37 -0.40
C LEU A 307 14.10 30.51 -0.97
N SER A 308 14.28 30.36 -2.29
CA SER A 308 15.58 30.40 -2.98
C SER A 308 16.65 29.49 -2.34
N LEU A 309 16.25 28.28 -1.95
CA LEU A 309 17.11 27.31 -1.28
C LEU A 309 17.81 26.38 -2.28
N SER A 310 19.03 25.94 -1.93
CA SER A 310 19.72 24.86 -2.64
C SER A 310 19.07 23.50 -2.36
N ASP A 311 19.39 22.49 -3.18
CA ASP A 311 18.90 21.13 -2.98
C ASP A 311 19.22 20.58 -1.58
N GLU A 312 20.44 20.83 -1.07
CA GLU A 312 20.87 20.43 0.27
C GLU A 312 20.05 21.12 1.37
N GLN A 313 19.84 22.44 1.24
CA GLN A 313 19.04 23.21 2.19
C GLN A 313 17.57 22.77 2.22
N VAL A 314 17.03 22.34 1.08
CA VAL A 314 15.66 21.82 0.98
C VAL A 314 15.54 20.46 1.66
N GLU A 315 16.54 19.57 1.48
CA GLU A 315 16.56 18.30 2.21
C GLU A 315 16.61 18.52 3.72
N ASP A 316 17.47 19.42 4.19
CA ASP A 316 17.57 19.79 5.60
C ASP A 316 16.27 20.41 6.12
N TYR A 317 15.61 21.26 5.33
CA TYR A 317 14.31 21.85 5.68
C TYR A 317 13.25 20.77 5.93
N PHE A 318 13.10 19.79 5.03
CA PHE A 318 12.14 18.71 5.21
C PHE A 318 12.55 17.72 6.30
N PHE A 319 13.85 17.52 6.52
CA PHE A 319 14.35 16.77 7.68
C PHE A 319 13.94 17.45 8.99
N GLN A 320 14.08 18.77 9.08
CA GLN A 320 13.63 19.55 10.24
C GLN A 320 12.11 19.49 10.42
N LEU A 321 11.32 19.58 9.35
CA LEU A 321 9.86 19.40 9.45
C LEU A 321 9.47 18.03 10.01
N LYS A 322 10.16 16.96 9.58
CA LYS A 322 9.93 15.61 10.12
C LYS A 322 10.34 15.50 11.59
N SER A 323 11.49 16.07 11.98
CA SER A 323 11.95 16.04 13.38
C SER A 323 11.05 16.85 14.31
N GLN A 324 10.50 17.97 13.82
CA GLN A 324 9.49 18.79 14.50
C GLN A 324 8.09 18.17 14.50
N LYS A 325 7.89 17.02 13.83
CA LYS A 325 6.58 16.38 13.64
C LYS A 325 5.56 17.31 13.00
N ARG A 326 5.96 17.99 11.93
CA ARG A 326 5.10 18.86 11.09
C ARG A 326 4.94 18.36 9.66
N TYR A 327 5.76 17.40 9.24
CA TYR A 327 5.59 16.69 7.97
C TYR A 327 5.41 15.20 8.25
N HIS A 328 4.26 14.66 7.83
CA HIS A 328 3.76 13.34 8.24
C HIS A 328 3.47 12.46 7.02
N GLU A 329 3.83 11.18 7.11
CA GLU A 329 3.64 10.21 6.02
C GLU A 329 3.00 8.92 6.56
N ASP A 330 1.89 8.49 5.97
CA ASP A 330 1.28 7.17 6.18
C ASP A 330 1.19 6.44 4.83
N ILE A 331 2.27 5.73 4.48
CA ILE A 331 2.49 5.23 3.12
C ILE A 331 2.12 3.76 2.99
N PHE A 332 1.31 3.46 1.97
CA PHE A 332 0.87 2.13 1.61
C PHE A 332 1.79 1.52 0.55
N GLY A 333 2.12 0.25 0.74
CA GLY A 333 2.86 -0.56 -0.23
C GLY A 333 4.19 -1.07 0.31
N ALA A 334 4.70 -2.15 -0.30
CA ALA A 334 6.10 -2.50 -0.14
C ALA A 334 6.93 -1.56 -1.04
N VAL A 335 8.12 -1.17 -0.59
CA VAL A 335 9.11 -0.47 -1.42
C VAL A 335 9.52 -1.43 -2.54
N PHE A 336 8.76 -1.46 -3.63
CA PHE A 336 9.12 -2.18 -4.84
C PHE A 336 9.94 -1.22 -5.70
N THR A 337 11.25 -1.41 -5.70
CA THR A 337 12.16 -0.79 -6.68
C THR A 337 11.88 -1.38 -8.06
N TYR A 338 10.90 -0.82 -8.77
CA TYR A 338 10.87 -0.95 -10.22
C TYR A 338 10.33 0.31 -10.89
N GLU A 339 11.22 0.98 -11.60
CA GLU A 339 10.89 1.97 -12.61
C GLU A 339 10.26 1.24 -13.80
N MET A 340 8.95 1.34 -13.96
CA MET A 340 8.37 1.14 -15.28
C MET A 340 8.75 2.34 -16.14
N LYS A 341 9.77 2.19 -16.98
CA LYS A 341 9.92 3.01 -18.18
C LYS A 341 8.66 2.83 -19.03
N LYS A 342 7.74 3.78 -18.91
CA LYS A 342 6.78 4.05 -19.98
C LYS A 342 7.50 4.94 -20.97
N ASP A 343 7.91 4.38 -22.09
CA ASP A 343 8.04 5.12 -23.35
C ASP A 343 7.73 4.17 -24.50
N GLY A 344 6.44 4.11 -24.83
CA GLY A 344 5.99 3.71 -26.15
C GLY A 344 6.04 4.93 -27.06
N ALA A 345 7.23 5.25 -27.58
CA ALA A 345 7.38 6.10 -28.74
C ALA A 345 8.09 5.27 -29.81
N ALA A 346 7.32 4.79 -30.77
CA ALA A 346 7.82 4.11 -31.95
C ALA A 346 8.80 5.03 -32.70
N ARG A 347 10.09 4.69 -32.69
CA ARG A 347 11.05 5.22 -33.67
C ARG A 347 10.96 4.33 -34.90
N GLN A 348 10.53 4.93 -36.01
CA GLN A 348 10.62 4.32 -37.34
C GLN A 348 12.09 4.04 -37.69
N PRO A 349 12.41 2.95 -38.42
CA PRO A 349 13.76 2.69 -38.87
C PRO A 349 14.10 3.60 -40.06
N SER A 350 15.18 4.37 -39.93
CA SER A 350 15.78 5.13 -41.02
C SER A 350 16.48 4.18 -42.01
N ASP A 351 16.10 4.30 -43.27
CA ASP A 351 16.61 3.64 -44.48
C ASP A 351 18.13 3.85 -44.68
N PRO A 352 18.92 2.84 -45.09
CA PRO A 352 20.36 3.00 -45.32
C PRO A 352 20.68 3.19 -46.82
N ARG A 353 21.43 4.26 -47.13
CA ARG A 353 22.32 4.52 -48.31
C ARG A 353 22.48 6.05 -48.45
N VAL A 354 23.62 6.72 -48.69
CA VAL A 354 24.90 6.48 -49.38
C VAL A 354 25.86 7.65 -49.01
N PRO A 355 27.19 7.58 -49.26
CA PRO A 355 28.23 8.20 -48.43
C PRO A 355 28.66 9.60 -48.91
N ALA A 356 29.20 10.40 -47.99
CA ALA A 356 29.84 11.68 -48.32
C ALA A 356 31.36 11.54 -48.31
N ALA A 357 31.93 11.90 -49.45
CA ALA A 357 33.33 11.92 -49.79
C ALA A 357 34.08 13.10 -49.13
N HIS A 358 35.41 13.00 -49.21
CA HIS A 358 36.42 13.96 -48.79
C HIS A 358 36.18 15.42 -49.22
N GLY A 359 36.54 16.34 -48.32
CA GLY A 359 37.59 17.32 -48.61
C GLY A 359 37.18 18.73 -49.02
N ARG A 360 37.50 19.66 -48.10
CA ARG A 360 37.59 21.13 -48.21
C ARG A 360 36.30 21.94 -48.15
#